data_AF-Q5IAA0-F1
#
_entry.id   AF-Q5IAA0-F1
#
_cell.length_a   1.000
_cell.length_b   1.000
_cell.length_c   1.000
_cell.angle_alpha   90.00
_cell.angle_beta   90.00
_cell.angle_gamma   90.00
#
_symmetry.space_group_name_H-M   'P 1'
#
loop_
_entity.id
_entity.type
_entity.pdbx_description
1 polymer ?
#
loop_
_entity_poly.entity_id
_entity_poly.type
_entity_poly.pdbx_seq_one_letter_code
_entity_poly.pdbx_strand_id
1 'polypeptide(L)'
;EPWQLGSQDAATPIMQGIIDLHHDIFFFLILILVFVSRMLVRALWHFHEQTNPIPQRIVHGTTIEIIRTIFPSIILMFIAIPSFALLYSMDEVVVDPAITIKAIGHQWYR
;
A
#
# COMPACT_ATOMS: atom_id res chain seq x y z
N GLU A 1 9.42 -12.85 -17.92
CA GLU A 1 10.85 -12.75 -18.31
C GLU A 1 11.80 -13.26 -17.23
N PRO A 2 12.94 -13.89 -17.60
CA PRO A 2 13.97 -14.26 -16.62
C PRO A 2 14.36 -13.04 -15.77
N TRP A 3 14.36 -13.18 -14.44
CA TRP A 3 14.70 -12.13 -13.46
C TRP A 3 13.73 -10.93 -13.36
N GLN A 4 12.46 -11.08 -13.77
CA GLN A 4 11.45 -10.03 -13.62
C GLN A 4 11.03 -9.83 -12.15
N LEU A 5 10.97 -8.56 -11.70
CA LEU A 5 10.66 -8.17 -10.32
C LEU A 5 9.30 -7.49 -10.14
N GLY A 6 8.56 -7.27 -11.24
CA GLY A 6 7.25 -6.60 -11.24
C GLY A 6 6.18 -7.38 -11.99
N SER A 7 5.01 -6.75 -12.18
CA SER A 7 3.90 -7.31 -12.95
C SER A 7 4.28 -7.60 -14.40
N GLN A 8 3.53 -8.51 -15.03
CA GLN A 8 3.55 -8.69 -16.49
C GLN A 8 2.95 -7.46 -17.18
N ASP A 9 3.26 -7.31 -18.47
CA ASP A 9 2.71 -6.23 -19.28
C ASP A 9 1.18 -6.29 -19.34
N ALA A 10 0.54 -5.12 -19.23
CA ALA A 10 -0.91 -5.03 -19.25
C ALA A 10 -1.46 -5.30 -20.65
N ALA A 11 -2.34 -6.30 -20.75
CA ALA A 11 -3.09 -6.59 -21.97
C ALA A 11 -4.55 -6.10 -21.90
N THR A 12 -4.99 -5.56 -20.76
CA THR A 12 -6.35 -5.05 -20.54
C THR A 12 -6.31 -3.71 -19.79
N PRO A 13 -7.31 -2.82 -19.99
CA PRO A 13 -7.42 -1.57 -19.22
C PRO A 13 -7.51 -1.82 -17.71
N ILE A 14 -8.14 -2.92 -17.32
CA ILE A 14 -8.24 -3.35 -15.92
C ILE A 14 -6.85 -3.64 -15.34
N MET A 15 -6.00 -4.38 -16.07
CA MET A 15 -4.64 -4.66 -15.63
C MET A 15 -3.79 -3.39 -15.52
N GLN A 16 -3.97 -2.44 -16.44
CA GLN A 16 -3.31 -1.13 -16.33
C GLN A 16 -3.71 -0.42 -15.04
N GLY A 17 -5.01 -0.37 -14.72
CA GLY A 17 -5.49 0.22 -13.47
C GLY A 17 -4.97 -0.49 -12.21
N ILE A 18 -4.77 -1.82 -12.25
CA ILE A 18 -4.15 -2.57 -11.14
C ILE A 18 -2.69 -2.15 -10.95
N ILE A 19 -1.91 -2.02 -12.04
CA ILE A 19 -0.50 -1.60 -11.98
C ILE A 19 -0.39 -0.18 -11.43
N ASP A 20 -1.26 0.73 -11.86
CA ASP A 20 -1.28 2.12 -11.40
C ASP A 20 -1.61 2.18 -9.89
N LEU A 21 -2.66 1.48 -9.45
CA LEU A 21 -3.02 1.38 -8.03
C LEU A 21 -1.88 0.77 -7.19
N HIS A 22 -1.21 -0.26 -7.71
CA HIS A 22 -0.05 -0.86 -7.05
C HIS A 22 1.06 0.18 -6.84
N HIS A 23 1.40 0.97 -7.86
CA HIS A 23 2.42 2.02 -7.73
C HIS A 23 2.03 3.10 -6.73
N ASP A 24 0.77 3.54 -6.72
CA ASP A 24 0.27 4.53 -5.75
C ASP A 24 0.39 4.02 -4.30
N ILE A 25 -0.04 2.79 -4.04
CA ILE A 25 0.08 2.17 -2.72
C ILE A 25 1.56 2.05 -2.33
N PHE A 26 2.39 1.55 -3.24
CA PHE A 26 3.80 1.31 -2.97
C PHE A 26 4.58 2.61 -2.68
N PHE A 27 4.21 3.71 -3.32
CA PHE A 27 4.76 5.04 -3.03
C PHE A 27 4.51 5.43 -1.56
N PHE A 28 3.28 5.31 -1.06
CA PHE A 28 2.96 5.62 0.33
C PHE A 28 3.67 4.67 1.30
N LEU A 29 3.75 3.37 0.97
CA LEU A 29 4.45 2.39 1.81
C LEU A 29 5.94 2.70 1.95
N ILE A 30 6.63 3.03 0.86
CA ILE A 30 8.04 3.43 0.92
C ILE A 30 8.21 4.68 1.78
N LEU A 31 7.34 5.68 1.63
CA LEU A 31 7.40 6.91 2.40
C LEU A 31 7.28 6.62 3.91
N ILE A 32 6.30 5.81 4.30
CA ILE A 32 6.11 5.38 5.70
C ILE A 32 7.32 4.60 6.21
N LEU A 33 7.84 3.65 5.42
CA LEU A 33 9.00 2.84 5.77
C LEU A 33 10.24 3.71 6.02
N VAL A 34 10.53 4.66 5.14
CA VAL A 34 11.67 5.59 5.29
C VAL A 34 11.48 6.50 6.51
N PHE A 35 10.26 6.99 6.75
CA PHE A 35 9.97 7.81 7.92
C PHE A 35 10.19 7.06 9.23
N VAL A 36 9.62 5.86 9.36
CA VAL A 36 9.72 5.03 10.58
C VAL A 36 11.16 4.56 10.80
N SER A 37 11.83 4.08 9.75
CA SER A 37 13.23 3.65 9.86
C SER A 37 14.15 4.80 10.28
N ARG A 38 14.00 5.99 9.69
CA ARG A 38 14.76 7.17 10.09
C ARG A 38 14.48 7.58 11.54
N MET A 39 13.22 7.55 11.98
CA MET A 39 12.85 7.85 13.36
C MET A 39 13.48 6.85 14.34
N LEU A 40 13.46 5.57 14.00
CA LEU A 40 14.08 4.51 14.80
C LEU A 40 15.60 4.70 14.92
N VAL A 41 16.30 4.89 13.79
CA VAL A 41 17.75 5.13 13.78
C VAL A 41 18.11 6.37 14.60
N ARG A 42 17.33 7.44 14.48
CA ARG A 42 17.52 8.67 15.26
C ARG A 42 17.30 8.45 16.75
N ALA A 43 16.27 7.69 17.12
CA ALA A 43 15.99 7.36 18.52
C ALA A 43 17.13 6.54 19.13
N LEU A 44 17.58 5.49 18.43
CA LEU A 44 18.69 4.64 18.87
C LEU A 44 19.98 5.44 19.04
N TRP A 45 20.29 6.37 18.12
CA TRP A 45 21.49 7.20 18.20
C TRP A 45 21.41 8.22 19.34
N HIS A 46 20.29 8.93 19.46
CA HIS A 46 20.18 10.05 20.40
C HIS A 46 19.96 9.60 21.85
N PHE A 47 19.23 8.50 22.05
CA PHE A 47 18.94 7.92 23.36
C PHE A 47 19.86 6.74 23.69
N HIS A 48 21.02 6.64 23.02
CA HIS A 48 22.04 5.68 23.40
C HIS A 48 22.55 5.96 24.82
N GLU A 49 22.85 4.92 25.60
CA GLU A 49 23.22 5.04 27.02
C GLU A 49 24.43 5.98 27.23
N GLN A 50 25.42 5.94 26.32
CA GLN A 50 26.59 6.80 26.41
C GLN A 50 26.26 8.29 26.19
N THR A 51 25.22 8.59 25.39
CA THR A 51 24.80 9.97 25.09
C THR A 51 23.70 10.48 26.01
N ASN A 52 22.85 9.59 26.53
CA ASN A 52 21.74 9.93 27.41
C ASN A 52 21.58 8.87 28.54
N PRO A 53 22.40 8.97 29.60
CA PRO A 53 22.46 7.95 30.66
C PRO A 53 21.28 7.99 31.65
N ILE A 54 20.54 9.11 31.72
CA ILE A 54 19.40 9.27 32.64
C ILE A 54 18.10 9.30 31.83
N PRO A 55 17.26 8.25 31.89
CA PRO A 55 16.03 8.19 31.12
C PRO A 55 14.98 9.16 31.67
N GLN A 56 14.30 9.87 30.76
CA GLN A 56 13.15 10.70 31.11
C GLN A 56 11.92 9.82 31.44
N ARG A 57 11.16 10.18 32.49
CA ARG A 57 9.97 9.44 32.94
C ARG A 57 8.67 10.08 32.45
N ILE A 58 8.53 10.24 31.14
CA ILE A 58 7.29 10.74 30.52
C ILE A 58 6.44 9.54 30.11
N VAL A 59 5.23 9.45 30.65
CA VAL A 59 4.34 8.28 30.44
C VAL A 59 3.12 8.64 29.58
N HIS A 60 2.70 9.90 29.60
CA HIS A 60 1.48 10.34 28.90
C HIS A 60 1.81 11.44 27.90
N GLY A 61 1.21 11.34 26.72
CA GLY A 61 1.39 12.30 25.64
C GLY A 61 0.17 12.36 24.72
N THR A 62 -1.02 12.67 25.25
CA THR A 62 -2.30 12.62 24.52
C THR A 62 -2.24 13.27 23.14
N THR A 63 -1.55 14.40 23.00
CA THR A 63 -1.38 15.10 21.72
C THR A 63 -0.66 14.25 20.67
N ILE A 64 0.43 13.53 21.01
CA ILE A 64 1.14 12.69 20.05
C ILE A 64 0.32 11.45 19.68
N GLU A 65 -0.50 10.95 20.62
CA GLU A 65 -1.40 9.81 20.37
C GLU A 65 -2.51 10.16 19.38
N ILE A 66 -3.06 11.37 19.48
CA ILE A 66 -4.03 11.89 18.52
C ILE A 66 -3.37 12.06 17.14
N ILE A 67 -2.20 12.71 17.08
CA ILE A 67 -1.50 12.95 15.81
C ILE A 67 -1.20 11.63 15.08
N ARG A 68 -0.62 10.64 15.77
CA ARG A 68 -0.27 9.33 15.17
C ARG A 68 -1.48 8.48 14.80
N THR A 69 -2.68 8.81 15.28
CA THR A 69 -3.91 8.09 14.91
C THR A 69 -4.56 8.73 13.69
N ILE A 70 -4.65 10.06 13.67
CA ILE A 70 -5.26 10.82 12.58
C ILE A 70 -4.39 10.74 11.31
N PHE A 71 -3.07 10.90 11.45
CA PHE A 71 -2.17 10.97 10.30
C PHE A 71 -2.20 9.69 9.43
N PRO A 72 -2.07 8.46 9.97
CA PRO A 72 -2.22 7.24 9.17
C PRO A 72 -3.63 7.07 8.59
N SER A 73 -4.67 7.48 9.31
CA SER A 73 -6.05 7.40 8.83
C SER A 73 -6.27 8.25 7.57
N ILE A 74 -5.66 9.44 7.52
CA ILE A 74 -5.70 10.31 6.33
C ILE A 74 -4.99 9.67 5.14
N ILE A 75 -3.82 9.03 5.36
CA ILE A 75 -3.09 8.33 4.29
C ILE A 75 -3.95 7.20 3.71
N LEU A 76 -4.61 6.40 4.56
CA LEU A 76 -5.51 5.35 4.11
C LEU A 76 -6.69 5.89 3.29
N MET A 77 -7.24 7.05 3.67
CA MET A 77 -8.29 7.70 2.91
C MET A 77 -7.85 8.08 1.49
N PHE A 78 -6.62 8.59 1.33
CA PHE A 78 -6.07 8.90 0.00
C PHE A 78 -5.88 7.66 -0.87
N ILE A 79 -5.44 6.55 -0.28
CA ILE A 79 -5.31 5.26 -0.98
C ILE A 79 -6.67 4.68 -1.37
N ALA A 80 -7.70 4.89 -0.55
CA ALA A 80 -9.02 4.33 -0.78
C ALA A 80 -9.73 4.93 -2.02
N ILE A 81 -9.47 6.20 -2.34
CA ILE A 81 -10.10 6.89 -3.48
C ILE A 81 -9.83 6.19 -4.83
N PRO A 82 -8.56 6.02 -5.28
CA PRO A 82 -8.28 5.32 -6.54
C PRO A 82 -8.67 3.84 -6.45
N SER A 83 -8.56 3.22 -5.27
CA SER A 83 -8.95 1.82 -5.07
C SER A 83 -10.44 1.58 -5.33
N PHE A 84 -11.33 2.43 -4.80
CA PHE A 84 -12.76 2.30 -5.04
C PHE A 84 -13.13 2.64 -6.47
N ALA A 85 -12.52 3.68 -7.05
CA ALA A 85 -12.73 4.01 -8.46
C ALA A 85 -12.40 2.82 -9.39
N LEU A 86 -11.27 2.14 -9.14
CA LEU A 86 -10.89 0.95 -9.89
C LEU A 86 -11.88 -0.20 -9.68
N LEU A 87 -12.29 -0.46 -8.44
CA LEU A 87 -13.24 -1.52 -8.12
C LEU A 87 -14.56 -1.36 -8.88
N TYR A 88 -15.12 -0.15 -8.91
CA TYR A 88 -16.35 0.11 -9.66
C TYR A 88 -16.16 -0.07 -11.16
N SER A 89 -15.02 0.36 -11.71
CA SER A 89 -14.71 0.16 -13.14
C SER A 89 -14.56 -1.32 -13.55
N MET A 90 -14.22 -2.20 -12.61
CA MET A 90 -14.11 -3.64 -12.85
C MET A 90 -15.47 -4.35 -12.84
N ASP A 91 -16.39 -3.87 -12.00
CA ASP A 91 -17.73 -4.47 -11.83
C ASP A 91 -18.71 -4.03 -12.94
N GLU A 92 -18.48 -2.84 -13.49
CA GLU A 92 -19.23 -2.29 -14.61
C GLU A 92 -18.99 -3.06 -15.92
N VAL A 93 -19.82 -4.09 -16.18
CA VAL A 93 -19.92 -4.76 -17.49
C VAL A 93 -20.67 -3.86 -18.47
N VAL A 94 -20.02 -2.79 -18.94
CA VAL A 94 -20.69 -1.71 -19.70
C VAL A 94 -20.79 -1.97 -21.21
N VAL A 95 -20.29 -3.10 -21.72
CA VAL A 95 -20.30 -3.38 -23.16
C VAL A 95 -20.95 -4.71 -23.47
N ASP A 96 -21.90 -4.69 -24.41
CA ASP A 96 -22.41 -5.90 -25.05
C ASP A 96 -21.22 -6.69 -25.61
N PRO A 97 -20.98 -7.93 -25.13
CA PRO A 97 -19.81 -8.68 -25.54
C PRO A 97 -19.93 -9.06 -27.02
N ALA A 98 -18.94 -8.70 -27.82
CA ALA A 98 -18.88 -9.10 -29.23
C ALA A 98 -18.74 -10.62 -29.40
N ILE A 99 -18.13 -11.30 -28.42
CA ILE A 99 -17.91 -12.76 -28.41
C ILE A 99 -18.10 -13.27 -26.98
N THR A 100 -18.81 -14.40 -26.82
CA THR A 100 -18.98 -15.10 -25.54
C THR A 100 -18.29 -16.45 -25.60
N ILE A 101 -17.33 -16.69 -24.71
CA ILE A 101 -16.60 -17.96 -24.58
C ILE A 101 -16.99 -18.62 -23.26
N LYS A 102 -17.46 -19.88 -23.31
CA LYS A 102 -17.71 -20.69 -22.12
C LYS A 102 -16.49 -21.57 -21.83
N ALA A 103 -15.75 -21.24 -20.78
CA ALA A 103 -14.69 -22.10 -20.25
C ALA A 103 -15.25 -23.02 -19.15
N ILE A 104 -15.02 -24.33 -19.27
CA ILE A 104 -15.39 -25.33 -18.24
C ILE A 104 -14.10 -25.92 -17.68
N GLY A 105 -13.86 -25.72 -16.38
CA GLY A 105 -12.70 -26.28 -15.69
C GLY A 105 -12.93 -27.74 -15.30
N HIS A 106 -11.97 -28.62 -15.61
CA HIS A 106 -11.91 -30.00 -15.13
C HIS A 106 -10.76 -30.16 -14.14
N GLN A 107 -10.88 -31.13 -13.22
CA GLN A 107 -9.82 -31.48 -12.29
C GLN A 107 -8.61 -32.01 -13.07
N TRP A 108 -7.53 -31.22 -13.15
CA TRP A 108 -6.31 -31.45 -13.94
C TRP A 108 -6.62 -32.00 -15.33
N TYR A 109 -6.83 -31.08 -16.28
CA TYR A 109 -7.25 -31.35 -17.65
C TYR A 109 -6.88 -32.76 -18.15
N ARG A 110 -7.90 -33.59 -18.30
CA ARG A 110 -7.91 -34.72 -19.21
C ARG A 110 -9.00 -34.46 -20.23
#